data_AF-A0A6J8EWM8-F1
#
_entry.id   AF-A0A6J8EWM8-F1
#
_cell.length_a   1.000
_cell.length_b   1.000
_cell.length_c   1.000
_cell.angle_alpha   90.00
_cell.angle_beta   90.00
_cell.angle_gamma   90.00
#
_symmetry.space_group_name_H-M   'P 1'
#
loop_
_entity.id
_entity.type
_entity.pdbx_description
1 polymer ?
#
loop_
_entity_poly.entity_id
_entity_poly.type
_entity_poly.pdbx_seq_one_letter_code
_entity_poly.pdbx_strand_id
1 'polypeptide(L)'
;MDPTKILAKFKGDFTENPSRWWKLFENFVNLYWDESEFYNAFPLFLEENAQIWFNGLPEDVTDTRENLKCEFLKKYQISHGQNFQKLSDFIDLKQQETESVAEYINRVNVLSEDQDVGQFKLTKLQYKCKPEFVRLMSLGKWPETVEEAEVRLRSVEANFHYLEKCEKKESEDKIISELKPKIDMMFQQLSAINSKSLQQPTASPTMVEPLLDDRKAKVQHRTRTPRRQRRRNPCYR
;
A
#
# COMPACT_ATOMS: atom_id res chain seq x y z
N MET A 1 5.52 -34.29 22.13
CA MET A 1 5.88 -32.89 21.84
C MET A 1 5.70 -32.12 23.13
N ASP A 2 6.65 -31.26 23.48
CA ASP A 2 6.54 -30.42 24.67
C ASP A 2 5.63 -29.22 24.33
N PRO A 3 4.42 -29.14 24.91
CA PRO A 3 3.44 -28.11 24.56
C PRO A 3 3.94 -26.69 24.88
N THR A 4 4.88 -26.55 25.83
CA THR A 4 5.47 -25.26 26.18
C THR A 4 6.35 -24.66 25.07
N LYS A 5 6.70 -25.43 24.04
CA LYS A 5 7.46 -24.96 22.87
C LYS A 5 6.60 -24.40 21.74
N ILE A 6 5.27 -24.48 21.86
CA ILE A 6 4.32 -24.04 20.82
C ILE A 6 3.94 -22.57 21.00
N LEU A 7 3.71 -22.16 22.25
CA LEU A 7 3.42 -20.76 22.60
C LEU A 7 4.72 -20.07 23.04
N ALA A 8 5.01 -18.92 22.45
CA ALA A 8 6.12 -18.08 22.90
C ALA A 8 5.87 -17.62 24.34
N LYS A 9 6.87 -17.77 25.20
CA LYS A 9 6.78 -17.28 26.59
C LYS A 9 6.78 -15.76 26.63
N PHE A 10 6.10 -15.21 27.62
CA PHE A 10 5.99 -13.77 27.85
C PHE A 10 7.07 -13.29 28.80
N LYS A 11 7.87 -12.32 28.37
CA LYS A 11 8.99 -11.78 29.15
C LYS A 11 8.59 -10.63 30.04
N GLY A 12 7.51 -9.94 29.69
CA GLY A 12 7.11 -8.67 30.31
C GLY A 12 7.87 -7.48 29.75
N ASP A 13 8.35 -7.60 28.51
CA ASP A 13 9.07 -6.54 27.82
C ASP A 13 8.10 -5.56 27.14
N PHE A 14 8.58 -4.33 26.96
CA PHE A 14 7.78 -3.27 26.35
C PHE A 14 7.39 -3.55 24.90
N THR A 15 8.06 -4.45 24.19
CA THR A 15 7.75 -4.81 22.80
C THR A 15 6.61 -5.82 22.66
N GLU A 16 6.21 -6.46 23.75
CA GLU A 16 5.20 -7.51 23.73
C GLU A 16 3.79 -6.90 23.85
N ASN A 17 2.81 -7.50 23.15
CA ASN A 17 1.40 -7.14 23.32
C ASN A 17 0.76 -8.08 24.37
N PRO A 18 0.50 -7.61 25.60
CA PRO A 18 -0.05 -8.45 26.67
C PRO A 18 -1.46 -8.96 26.34
N SER A 19 -2.31 -8.14 25.74
CA SER A 19 -3.68 -8.52 25.37
C SER A 19 -3.71 -9.64 24.34
N ARG A 20 -2.87 -9.52 23.30
CA ARG A 20 -2.74 -10.53 22.25
C ARG A 20 -2.12 -11.82 22.80
N TRP A 21 -1.06 -11.70 23.60
CA TRP A 21 -0.41 -12.86 24.20
C TRP A 21 -1.38 -13.62 25.11
N TRP A 22 -2.12 -12.91 25.97
CA TRP A 22 -3.09 -13.52 26.87
C TRP A 22 -4.17 -14.29 26.10
N LYS A 23 -4.72 -13.72 25.01
CA LYS A 23 -5.68 -14.44 24.15
C LYS A 23 -5.09 -15.74 23.58
N LEU A 24 -3.84 -15.71 23.13
CA LEU A 24 -3.15 -16.90 22.61
C LEU A 24 -2.92 -17.93 23.71
N PHE A 25 -2.51 -17.49 24.91
CA PHE A 25 -2.37 -18.32 26.08
C PHE A 25 -3.70 -18.96 26.49
N GLU A 26 -4.79 -18.20 26.60
CA GLU A 26 -6.12 -18.73 26.93
C GLU A 26 -6.56 -19.80 25.94
N ASN A 27 -6.42 -19.55 24.64
CA ASN A 27 -6.75 -20.53 23.61
C ASN A 27 -5.88 -21.77 23.70
N PHE A 28 -4.59 -21.61 23.98
CA PHE A 28 -3.67 -22.72 24.12
C PHE A 28 -4.00 -23.56 25.34
N VAL A 29 -4.23 -22.93 26.49
CA VAL A 29 -4.54 -23.66 27.73
C VAL A 29 -5.86 -24.41 27.60
N ASN A 30 -6.89 -23.77 27.08
CA ASN A 30 -8.20 -24.40 26.86
C ASN A 30 -8.16 -25.62 25.90
N LEU A 31 -7.10 -25.77 25.08
CA LEU A 31 -6.93 -26.91 24.17
C LEU A 31 -6.21 -28.10 24.80
N TYR A 32 -5.39 -27.88 25.84
CA TYR A 32 -4.44 -28.87 26.34
C TYR A 32 -4.55 -29.14 27.85
N TRP A 33 -5.27 -28.30 28.59
CA TRP A 33 -5.39 -28.40 30.05
C TRP A 33 -6.82 -28.14 30.51
N ASP A 34 -7.14 -28.72 31.65
CA ASP A 34 -8.38 -28.43 32.36
C ASP A 34 -8.26 -27.11 33.15
N GLU A 35 -9.41 -26.53 33.50
CA GLU A 35 -9.47 -25.24 34.20
C GLU A 35 -8.72 -25.24 35.55
N SER A 36 -8.65 -26.39 36.22
CA SER A 36 -7.91 -26.58 37.47
C SER A 36 -6.38 -26.56 37.29
N GLU A 37 -5.89 -26.83 36.07
CA GLU A 37 -4.45 -26.86 35.75
C GLU A 37 -3.95 -25.52 35.21
N PHE A 38 -4.86 -24.58 34.90
CA PHE A 38 -4.56 -23.25 34.38
C PHE A 38 -3.50 -22.50 35.22
N TYR A 39 -3.69 -22.50 36.54
CA TYR A 39 -2.82 -21.77 37.47
C TYR A 39 -1.42 -22.37 37.59
N ASN A 40 -1.32 -23.70 37.48
CA ASN A 40 -0.04 -24.41 37.47
C ASN A 40 0.69 -24.23 36.13
N ALA A 41 -0.07 -24.11 35.04
CA ALA A 41 0.47 -23.92 33.71
C ALA A 41 0.98 -22.49 33.49
N PHE A 42 0.25 -21.46 33.96
CA PHE A 42 0.57 -20.06 33.73
C PHE A 42 2.04 -19.66 33.98
N PRO A 43 2.68 -19.94 35.14
CA PRO A 43 4.08 -19.58 35.38
C PRO A 43 5.07 -20.24 34.41
N LEU A 44 4.72 -21.35 33.78
CA LEU A 44 5.59 -22.03 32.79
C LEU A 44 5.72 -21.24 31.49
N PHE A 45 4.76 -20.36 31.21
CA PHE A 45 4.74 -19.51 30.02
C PHE A 45 5.23 -18.08 30.28
N LEU A 46 5.76 -17.82 31.47
CA LEU A 46 6.39 -16.54 31.81
C LEU A 46 7.92 -16.70 31.88
N GLU A 47 8.63 -15.63 31.54
CA GLU A 47 10.08 -15.50 31.73
C GLU A 47 10.42 -14.12 32.28
N GLU A 48 11.67 -13.96 32.74
CA GLU A 48 12.28 -12.68 33.08
C GLU A 48 11.38 -11.82 34.00
N ASN A 49 11.02 -10.61 33.58
CA ASN A 49 10.26 -9.65 34.38
C ASN A 49 8.85 -10.16 34.70
N ALA A 50 8.22 -10.87 33.77
CA ALA A 50 6.90 -11.46 33.95
C ALA A 50 6.89 -12.53 35.03
N GLN A 51 7.90 -13.39 35.04
CA GLN A 51 8.01 -14.44 36.06
C GLN A 51 8.27 -13.85 37.45
N ILE A 52 9.15 -12.84 37.55
CA ILE A 52 9.43 -12.14 38.81
C ILE A 52 8.16 -11.49 39.36
N TRP A 53 7.39 -10.82 38.49
CA TRP A 53 6.12 -10.21 38.86
C TRP A 53 5.12 -11.24 39.39
N PHE A 54 4.93 -12.37 38.67
CA PHE A 54 3.99 -13.39 39.07
C PHE A 54 4.33 -13.99 40.44
N ASN A 55 5.62 -14.30 40.67
CA ASN A 55 6.09 -14.82 41.95
C ASN A 55 5.92 -13.85 43.14
N GLY A 56 5.68 -12.56 42.85
CA GLY A 56 5.41 -11.53 43.85
C GLY A 56 3.92 -11.25 44.09
N LEU A 57 3.02 -11.93 43.38
CA LEU A 57 1.58 -11.78 43.58
C LEU A 57 1.14 -12.52 44.84
N PRO A 58 0.23 -11.93 45.65
CA PRO A 58 -0.42 -12.65 46.72
C PRO A 58 -1.43 -13.68 46.18
N GLU A 59 -1.68 -14.74 46.96
CA GLU A 59 -2.46 -15.91 46.52
C GLU A 59 -3.89 -15.52 46.11
N ASP A 60 -4.49 -14.52 46.78
CA ASP A 60 -5.83 -13.98 46.51
C ASP A 60 -6.01 -13.41 45.09
N VAL A 61 -4.92 -12.93 44.48
CA VAL A 61 -4.90 -12.45 43.10
C VAL A 61 -4.87 -13.62 42.11
N THR A 62 -4.26 -14.74 42.50
CA THR A 62 -4.14 -15.94 41.66
C THR A 62 -5.31 -16.90 41.80
N ASP A 63 -6.27 -16.62 42.69
CA ASP A 63 -7.41 -17.50 42.98
C ASP A 63 -8.40 -17.67 41.83
N THR A 64 -8.53 -16.65 40.96
CA THR A 64 -9.42 -16.72 39.80
C THR A 64 -8.71 -16.30 38.53
N ARG A 65 -9.10 -16.93 37.42
CA ARG A 65 -8.59 -16.62 36.08
C ARG A 65 -8.87 -15.17 35.72
N GLU A 66 -10.04 -14.64 36.07
CA GLU A 66 -10.38 -13.24 35.84
C GLU A 66 -9.47 -12.29 36.64
N ASN A 67 -9.21 -12.57 37.92
CA ASN A 67 -8.35 -11.70 38.75
C ASN A 67 -6.93 -11.67 38.22
N LEU A 68 -6.38 -12.85 37.89
CA LEU A 68 -5.03 -12.97 37.33
C LEU A 68 -4.92 -12.25 35.98
N LYS A 69 -5.94 -12.36 35.11
CA LYS A 69 -6.02 -11.62 33.84
C LYS A 69 -6.03 -10.11 34.08
N CYS A 70 -6.85 -9.64 35.01
CA CYS A 70 -6.98 -8.22 35.32
C CYS A 70 -5.65 -7.65 35.81
N GLU A 71 -4.98 -8.31 36.75
CA GLU A 71 -3.69 -7.85 37.26
C GLU A 71 -2.56 -7.98 36.22
N PHE A 72 -2.57 -9.02 35.39
CA PHE A 72 -1.63 -9.15 34.27
C PHE A 72 -1.75 -7.98 33.29
N LEU A 73 -2.98 -7.68 32.84
CA LEU A 73 -3.23 -6.59 31.93
C LEU A 73 -2.93 -5.24 32.60
N LYS A 74 -3.33 -5.04 33.85
CA LYS A 74 -2.99 -3.82 34.60
C LYS A 74 -1.49 -3.60 34.70
N LYS A 75 -0.69 -4.66 34.92
CA LYS A 75 0.77 -4.55 34.99
C LYS A 75 1.42 -4.22 33.65
N TYR A 76 1.04 -4.95 32.59
CA TYR A 76 1.77 -4.94 31.32
C TYR A 76 1.12 -4.09 30.23
N GLN A 77 -0.19 -3.88 30.27
CA GLN A 77 -0.90 -3.03 29.31
C GLN A 77 -0.66 -1.53 29.59
N ILE A 78 -0.35 -1.18 30.84
CA ILE A 78 -0.16 0.20 31.33
C ILE A 78 1.31 0.67 31.22
N SER A 79 2.25 -0.12 30.69
CA SER A 79 3.62 0.37 30.47
C SER A 79 3.63 1.47 29.40
N HIS A 80 3.51 2.71 29.87
CA HIS A 80 2.97 3.88 29.16
C HIS A 80 3.75 4.32 27.92
N GLY A 81 5.04 3.99 27.79
CA GLY A 81 5.89 4.54 26.72
C GLY A 81 5.42 4.22 25.29
N GLN A 82 4.95 3.00 25.04
CA GLN A 82 4.54 2.59 23.69
C GLN A 82 3.10 2.98 23.33
N ASN A 83 2.19 3.05 24.30
CA ASN A 83 0.83 3.50 24.04
C ASN A 83 0.82 4.97 23.63
N PHE A 84 1.68 5.82 24.20
CA PHE A 84 1.81 7.20 23.77
C PHE A 84 2.36 7.32 22.34
N GLN A 85 3.39 6.55 21.98
CA GLN A 85 3.91 6.58 20.61
C GLN A 85 2.89 6.04 19.60
N LYS A 86 2.28 4.87 19.87
CA LYS A 86 1.23 4.30 19.01
C LYS A 86 0.02 5.22 18.90
N LEU A 87 -0.39 5.86 20.00
CA LEU A 87 -1.47 6.84 20.00
C LEU A 87 -1.08 8.08 19.19
N SER A 88 0.16 8.57 19.33
CA SER A 88 0.68 9.68 18.52
C SER A 88 0.68 9.32 17.03
N ASP A 89 1.23 8.15 16.69
CA ASP A 89 1.25 7.63 15.32
C ASP A 89 -0.17 7.49 14.76
N PHE A 90 -1.11 7.02 15.59
CA PHE A 90 -2.52 6.93 15.25
C PHE A 90 -3.15 8.30 15.05
N ILE A 91 -2.88 9.30 15.91
CA ILE A 91 -3.39 10.68 15.81
C ILE A 91 -2.87 11.38 14.55
N ASP A 92 -1.65 11.10 14.13
CA ASP A 92 -1.05 11.70 12.93
C ASP A 92 -1.30 10.88 11.66
N LEU A 93 -1.86 9.67 11.80
CA LEU A 93 -2.15 8.77 10.69
C LEU A 93 -3.01 9.43 9.61
N LYS A 94 -2.47 9.44 8.39
CA LYS A 94 -3.12 9.83 7.14
C LYS A 94 -2.75 8.82 6.05
N GLN A 95 -3.62 8.67 5.06
CA GLN A 95 -3.32 7.88 3.87
C GLN A 95 -2.23 8.58 3.05
N GLN A 96 -1.21 7.82 2.63
CA GLN A 96 -0.13 8.32 1.78
C GLN A 96 -0.56 8.37 0.31
N GLU A 97 0.06 9.23 -0.51
CA GLU A 97 -0.30 9.39 -1.92
C GLU A 97 -0.19 8.10 -2.73
N THR A 98 0.86 7.31 -2.49
CA THR A 98 1.11 6.04 -3.21
C THR A 98 0.45 4.83 -2.56
N GLU A 99 -0.18 5.01 -1.40
CA GLU A 99 -0.77 3.92 -0.63
C GLU A 99 -2.19 3.61 -1.09
N SER A 100 -2.52 2.33 -1.16
CA SER A 100 -3.88 1.85 -1.45
C SER A 100 -4.81 2.00 -0.23
N VAL A 101 -6.12 1.99 -0.46
CA VAL A 101 -7.11 2.02 0.64
C VAL A 101 -6.97 0.78 1.53
N ALA A 102 -6.70 -0.39 0.94
CA ALA A 102 -6.55 -1.62 1.70
C ALA A 102 -5.37 -1.56 2.68
N GLU A 103 -4.22 -1.05 2.24
CA GLU A 103 -3.04 -0.85 3.10
C GLU A 103 -3.33 0.17 4.20
N TYR A 104 -4.00 1.28 3.86
CA TYR A 104 -4.37 2.32 4.83
C TYR A 104 -5.30 1.79 5.91
N ILE A 105 -6.38 1.10 5.53
CA ILE A 105 -7.32 0.48 6.49
C ILE A 105 -6.59 -0.51 7.39
N ASN A 106 -5.68 -1.32 6.83
CA ASN A 106 -4.90 -2.27 7.62
C ASN A 106 -4.02 -1.55 8.66
N ARG A 107 -3.36 -0.45 8.30
CA ARG A 107 -2.58 0.35 9.27
C ARG A 107 -3.46 0.96 10.36
N VAL A 108 -4.62 1.50 9.98
CA VAL A 108 -5.63 2.01 10.93
C VAL A 108 -6.01 0.91 11.92
N ASN A 109 -6.31 -0.30 11.43
CA ASN A 109 -6.70 -1.45 12.27
C ASN A 109 -5.61 -1.83 13.25
N VAL A 110 -4.37 -2.02 12.76
CA VAL A 110 -3.22 -2.40 13.58
C VAL A 110 -2.92 -1.39 14.68
N LEU A 111 -3.01 -0.08 14.37
CA LEU A 111 -2.76 0.97 15.36
C LEU A 111 -3.91 1.15 16.37
N SER A 112 -5.11 0.65 16.04
CA SER A 112 -6.31 0.72 16.90
C SER A 112 -6.63 -0.56 17.68
N GLU A 113 -5.94 -1.68 17.43
CA GLU A 113 -6.33 -3.03 17.90
C GLU A 113 -6.45 -3.15 19.42
N ASP A 114 -5.62 -2.40 20.16
CA ASP A 114 -5.58 -2.43 21.63
C ASP A 114 -6.19 -1.20 22.29
N GLN A 115 -6.79 -0.29 21.50
CA GLN A 115 -7.32 0.98 21.99
C GLN A 115 -8.84 1.04 21.81
N ASP A 116 -9.56 1.49 22.84
CA ASP A 116 -10.99 1.78 22.76
C ASP A 116 -11.21 3.11 22.01
N VAL A 117 -10.92 3.09 20.70
CA VAL A 117 -10.86 4.28 19.85
C VAL A 117 -11.79 4.18 18.64
N GLY A 118 -12.89 3.44 18.75
CA GLY A 118 -13.83 3.20 17.64
C GLY A 118 -14.27 4.50 16.93
N GLN A 119 -14.59 5.55 17.69
CA GLN A 119 -14.98 6.85 17.11
C GLN A 119 -13.81 7.57 16.42
N PHE A 120 -12.60 7.48 16.97
CA PHE A 120 -11.41 8.05 16.31
C PHE A 120 -11.06 7.29 15.05
N LYS A 121 -11.19 5.95 15.07
CA LYS A 121 -11.02 5.09 13.89
C LYS A 121 -11.96 5.51 12.76
N LEU A 122 -13.24 5.69 13.07
CA LEU A 122 -14.22 6.22 12.11
C LEU A 122 -13.81 7.59 11.56
N THR A 123 -13.40 8.51 12.44
CA THR A 123 -12.92 9.84 12.05
C THR A 123 -11.72 9.78 11.10
N LYS A 124 -10.79 8.83 11.31
CA LYS A 124 -9.65 8.61 10.41
C LYS A 124 -10.05 8.12 9.04
N LEU A 125 -10.99 7.18 8.98
CA LEU A 125 -11.49 6.66 7.71
C LEU A 125 -12.27 7.73 6.93
N GLN A 126 -13.01 8.60 7.62
CA GLN A 126 -13.82 9.66 7.00
C GLN A 126 -13.00 10.85 6.49
N TYR A 127 -12.00 11.31 7.26
CA TYR A 127 -11.39 12.62 7.04
C TYR A 127 -9.88 12.61 6.80
N LYS A 128 -9.20 11.48 7.00
CA LYS A 128 -7.73 11.38 6.88
C LYS A 128 -7.27 10.47 5.74
N CYS A 129 -8.18 10.01 4.89
CA CYS A 129 -7.85 9.44 3.58
C CYS A 129 -7.48 10.54 2.57
N LYS A 130 -7.15 10.17 1.33
CA LYS A 130 -6.84 11.15 0.28
C LYS A 130 -7.99 12.15 0.07
N PRO A 131 -7.73 13.45 -0.18
CA PRO A 131 -8.76 14.47 -0.28
C PRO A 131 -9.84 14.18 -1.34
N GLU A 132 -9.44 13.62 -2.48
CA GLU A 132 -10.35 13.18 -3.54
C GLU A 132 -11.30 12.09 -3.06
N PHE A 133 -10.83 11.19 -2.19
CA PHE A 133 -11.66 10.12 -1.62
C PHE A 133 -12.63 10.68 -0.58
N VAL A 134 -12.19 11.62 0.27
CA VAL A 134 -13.07 12.34 1.20
C VAL A 134 -14.21 13.01 0.43
N ARG A 135 -13.88 13.72 -0.66
CA ARG A 135 -14.87 14.38 -1.51
C ARG A 135 -15.86 13.38 -2.10
N LEU A 136 -15.38 12.26 -2.64
CA LEU A 136 -16.25 11.23 -3.24
C LEU A 136 -17.13 10.51 -2.20
N MET A 137 -16.61 10.25 -1.01
CA MET A 137 -17.41 9.70 0.09
C MET A 137 -18.52 10.66 0.52
N SER A 138 -18.28 11.96 0.48
CA SER A 138 -19.25 13.01 0.86
C SER A 138 -20.40 13.20 -0.13
N LEU A 139 -20.37 12.56 -1.31
CA LEU A 139 -21.44 12.66 -2.32
C LEU A 139 -22.73 11.89 -1.96
N GLY A 140 -22.90 11.50 -0.69
CA GLY A 140 -24.09 10.81 -0.20
C GLY A 140 -24.17 10.87 1.33
N LYS A 141 -24.91 9.93 1.92
CA LYS A 141 -24.92 9.77 3.38
C LYS A 141 -23.49 9.44 3.85
N TRP A 142 -23.02 10.20 4.82
CA TRP A 142 -21.75 9.93 5.49
C TRP A 142 -21.83 8.62 6.27
N PRO A 143 -20.78 7.77 6.23
CA PRO A 143 -20.79 6.51 6.96
C PRO A 143 -20.87 6.74 8.46
N GLU A 144 -21.75 6.03 9.16
CA GLU A 144 -21.96 6.17 10.60
C GLU A 144 -21.17 5.13 11.40
N THR A 145 -20.74 4.05 10.76
CA THR A 145 -19.91 3.01 11.38
C THR A 145 -18.58 2.82 10.67
N VAL A 146 -17.63 2.22 11.37
CA VAL A 146 -16.30 1.89 10.84
C VAL A 146 -16.43 0.98 9.62
N GLU A 147 -17.29 -0.02 9.69
CA GLU A 147 -17.53 -0.99 8.62
C GLU A 147 -18.10 -0.31 7.38
N GLU A 148 -19.06 0.59 7.56
CA GLU A 148 -19.63 1.36 6.45
C GLU A 148 -18.57 2.24 5.79
N ALA A 149 -17.71 2.88 6.60
CA ALA A 149 -16.62 3.71 6.11
C ALA A 149 -15.58 2.88 5.32
N GLU A 150 -15.20 1.70 5.81
CA GLU A 150 -14.26 0.81 5.12
C GLU A 150 -14.80 0.36 3.76
N VAL A 151 -16.06 -0.10 3.72
CA VAL A 151 -16.71 -0.53 2.48
C VAL A 151 -16.77 0.62 1.48
N ARG A 152 -17.22 1.80 1.93
CA ARG A 152 -17.38 2.97 1.06
C ARG A 152 -16.04 3.45 0.51
N LEU A 153 -14.99 3.48 1.33
CA LEU A 153 -13.66 3.91 0.91
C LEU A 153 -13.09 2.96 -0.16
N ARG A 154 -13.29 1.64 -0.03
CA ARG A 154 -12.91 0.66 -1.07
C ARG A 154 -13.69 0.87 -2.36
N SER A 155 -15.00 1.13 -2.28
CA SER A 155 -15.82 1.43 -3.47
C SER A 155 -15.35 2.71 -4.18
N VAL A 156 -14.96 3.73 -3.41
CA VAL A 156 -14.42 4.98 -3.96
C VAL A 156 -13.11 4.74 -4.71
N GLU A 157 -12.17 3.98 -4.15
CA GLU A 157 -10.91 3.65 -4.83
C GLU A 157 -11.16 2.87 -6.14
N ALA A 158 -12.04 1.88 -6.11
CA ALA A 158 -12.40 1.10 -7.30
C ALA A 158 -12.99 2.00 -8.41
N ASN A 159 -13.91 2.90 -8.04
CA ASN A 159 -14.52 3.84 -8.98
C ASN A 159 -13.50 4.87 -9.49
N PHE A 160 -12.58 5.33 -8.64
CA PHE A 160 -11.55 6.29 -9.03
C PHE A 160 -10.60 5.71 -10.07
N HIS A 161 -10.12 4.48 -9.86
CA HIS A 161 -9.29 3.79 -10.86
C HIS A 161 -10.03 3.54 -12.18
N TYR A 162 -11.33 3.26 -12.12
CA TYR A 162 -12.15 3.14 -13.32
C TYR A 162 -12.21 4.46 -14.10
N LEU A 163 -12.47 5.58 -13.41
CA LEU A 163 -12.53 6.91 -14.02
C LEU A 163 -11.18 7.32 -14.64
N GLU A 164 -10.07 7.16 -13.92
CA GLU A 164 -8.73 7.45 -14.47
C GLU A 164 -8.44 6.64 -15.74
N LYS A 165 -8.86 5.37 -15.76
CA LYS A 165 -8.66 4.50 -16.93
C LYS A 165 -9.52 4.97 -18.12
N CYS A 166 -10.75 5.41 -17.87
CA CYS A 166 -11.62 5.98 -18.90
C CYS A 166 -11.05 7.29 -19.47
N GLU A 167 -10.60 8.21 -18.62
CA GLU A 167 -10.01 9.48 -19.06
C GLU A 167 -8.74 9.29 -19.89
N LYS A 168 -7.87 8.36 -19.46
CA LYS A 168 -6.67 7.98 -20.24
C LYS A 168 -7.06 7.43 -21.60
N LYS A 169 -8.02 6.50 -21.66
CA LYS A 169 -8.49 5.95 -22.93
C LYS A 169 -9.10 7.01 -23.85
N GLU A 170 -9.90 7.94 -23.32
CA GLU A 170 -10.46 9.03 -24.11
C GLU A 170 -9.38 9.96 -24.66
N SER A 171 -8.32 10.23 -23.87
CA SER A 171 -7.17 11.01 -24.32
C SER A 171 -6.39 10.31 -25.44
N GLU A 172 -6.20 8.99 -25.34
CA GLU A 172 -5.57 8.17 -26.36
C GLU A 172 -6.41 8.14 -27.64
N ASP A 173 -7.73 7.96 -27.53
CA ASP A 173 -8.66 7.96 -28.66
C ASP A 173 -8.67 9.31 -29.39
N LYS A 174 -8.59 10.43 -28.65
CA LYS A 174 -8.43 11.78 -29.24
C LYS A 174 -7.13 11.89 -30.04
N ILE A 175 -6.01 11.48 -29.47
CA ILE A 175 -4.71 11.48 -30.15
C ILE A 175 -4.75 10.61 -31.42
N ILE A 176 -5.33 9.42 -31.34
CA ILE A 176 -5.50 8.52 -32.48
C ILE A 176 -6.37 9.18 -33.56
N SER A 177 -7.47 9.83 -33.17
CA SER A 177 -8.38 10.50 -34.11
C SER A 177 -7.72 11.66 -34.85
N GLU A 178 -6.78 12.38 -34.21
CA GLU A 178 -6.03 13.46 -34.84
C GLU A 178 -4.89 12.96 -35.75
N LEU A 179 -4.25 11.85 -35.40
CA LEU A 179 -3.11 11.31 -36.15
C LEU A 179 -3.55 10.47 -37.36
N LYS A 180 -4.66 9.74 -37.26
CA LYS A 180 -5.16 8.88 -38.32
C LYS A 180 -5.36 9.58 -39.68
N PRO A 181 -6.04 10.73 -39.79
CA PRO A 181 -6.21 11.41 -41.07
C PRO A 181 -4.88 11.94 -41.65
N LYS A 182 -3.91 12.33 -40.80
CA LYS A 182 -2.58 12.76 -41.26
C LYS A 182 -1.79 11.59 -41.86
N ILE A 183 -1.87 10.43 -41.24
CA ILE A 183 -1.27 9.20 -41.74
C ILE A 183 -1.92 8.80 -43.07
N ASP A 184 -3.25 8.82 -43.16
CA ASP A 184 -3.98 8.49 -44.38
C ASP A 184 -3.62 9.46 -45.53
N MET A 185 -3.47 10.75 -45.23
CA MET A 185 -3.05 11.75 -46.21
C MET A 185 -1.61 11.51 -46.69
N MET A 186 -0.69 11.12 -45.81
CA MET A 186 0.67 10.71 -46.21
C MET A 186 0.66 9.47 -47.10
N PHE A 187 -0.18 8.47 -46.79
CA PHE A 187 -0.33 7.28 -47.64
C PHE A 187 -0.89 7.63 -49.03
N GLN A 188 -1.85 8.54 -49.10
CA GLN A 188 -2.37 9.06 -50.37
C GLN A 188 -1.32 9.84 -51.17
N GLN A 189 -0.48 10.65 -50.49
CA GLN A 189 0.63 11.35 -51.15
C GLN A 189 1.67 10.37 -51.72
N LEU A 190 2.02 9.32 -50.97
CA LEU A 190 2.95 8.29 -51.42
C LEU A 190 2.40 7.49 -52.62
N SER A 191 1.10 7.15 -52.62
CA SER A 191 0.50 6.45 -53.75
C SER A 191 0.42 7.33 -55.01
N ALA A 192 0.17 8.63 -54.85
CA ALA A 192 0.19 9.61 -55.94
C ALA A 192 1.60 9.81 -56.55
N ILE A 193 2.66 9.74 -55.73
CA ILE A 193 4.04 9.83 -56.21
C ILE A 193 4.42 8.58 -57.00
N ASN A 194 4.10 7.38 -56.49
CA ASN A 194 4.41 6.13 -57.19
C ASN A 194 3.69 6.03 -58.55
N SER A 195 2.42 6.44 -58.61
CA SER A 195 1.63 6.43 -59.86
C SER A 195 2.13 7.45 -60.90
N LYS A 196 2.63 8.63 -60.47
CA LYS A 196 3.27 9.59 -61.37
C LYS A 196 4.63 9.14 -61.90
N SER A 197 5.36 8.29 -61.17
CA SER A 197 6.65 7.76 -61.65
C SER A 197 6.52 6.73 -62.79
N LEU A 198 5.31 6.17 -63.01
CA LEU A 198 5.02 5.20 -64.06
C LEU A 198 4.52 5.84 -65.38
N GLN A 199 4.43 7.17 -65.45
CA GLN A 199 4.08 7.92 -66.67
C GLN A 199 5.25 8.84 -67.08
N GLN A 200 6.43 8.27 -67.31
CA GLN A 200 7.37 8.92 -68.21
C GLN A 200 7.04 8.48 -69.66
N PRO A 201 6.74 9.42 -70.57
CA PRO A 201 6.76 9.13 -72.00
C PRO A 201 8.17 8.69 -72.38
N THR A 202 8.24 7.57 -73.09
CA THR A 202 9.42 7.12 -73.84
C THR A 202 9.75 8.16 -74.90
N ALA A 203 10.48 9.22 -74.53
CA ALA A 203 11.22 10.04 -75.47
C ALA A 203 12.62 9.45 -75.59
N SER A 204 12.91 8.93 -76.78
CA SER A 204 14.20 8.40 -77.20
C SER A 204 15.35 9.37 -76.86
N PRO A 205 16.47 8.85 -76.34
CA PRO A 205 17.74 9.54 -76.45
C PRO A 205 18.70 8.77 -77.36
N THR A 206 19.23 9.54 -78.29
CA THR A 206 20.43 9.35 -79.09
C THR A 206 21.56 8.58 -78.40
N MET A 207 22.20 7.71 -79.18
CA MET A 207 23.45 7.03 -78.86
C MET A 207 24.55 8.01 -78.42
N VAL A 208 25.09 7.82 -77.23
CA VAL A 208 26.51 8.11 -76.92
C VAL A 208 27.04 7.00 -76.00
N GLU A 209 28.14 6.42 -76.44
CA GLU A 209 28.95 5.34 -75.86
C GLU A 209 29.72 5.76 -74.58
N PRO A 210 30.38 4.80 -73.89
CA PRO A 210 30.53 4.79 -72.44
C PRO A 210 31.85 5.39 -71.95
N LEU A 211 31.86 5.86 -70.70
CA LEU A 211 33.10 5.91 -69.91
C LEU A 211 32.86 5.39 -68.49
N LEU A 212 33.67 4.40 -68.14
CA LEU A 212 33.76 3.68 -66.88
C LEU A 212 34.20 4.53 -65.68
N ASP A 213 33.74 4.09 -64.51
CA ASP A 213 34.36 4.14 -63.17
C ASP A 213 34.97 5.45 -62.65
N ASP A 214 34.56 5.92 -61.46
CA ASP A 214 35.01 5.30 -60.19
C ASP A 214 34.44 6.07 -58.97
N ARG A 215 33.91 5.31 -57.99
CA ARG A 215 34.09 5.51 -56.52
C ARG A 215 34.01 6.94 -55.91
N LYS A 216 32.96 7.20 -55.12
CA LYS A 216 32.96 7.11 -53.63
C LYS A 216 31.78 7.82 -52.97
N ALA A 217 31.14 7.09 -52.07
CA ALA A 217 30.18 7.56 -51.08
C ALA A 217 30.81 8.55 -50.10
N LYS A 218 30.03 9.56 -49.69
CA LYS A 218 30.19 10.22 -48.38
C LYS A 218 28.82 10.48 -47.76
N VAL A 219 28.46 9.54 -46.89
CA VAL A 219 27.38 9.61 -45.90
C VAL A 219 27.63 10.81 -44.97
N GLN A 220 26.71 11.77 -44.92
CA GLN A 220 26.68 12.76 -43.85
C GLN A 220 25.72 12.28 -42.75
N HIS A 221 26.30 11.62 -41.74
CA HIS A 221 25.66 11.44 -40.43
C HIS A 221 25.52 12.80 -39.74
N ARG A 222 24.28 13.25 -39.51
CA ARG A 222 23.99 14.27 -38.49
C ARG A 222 23.69 13.58 -37.17
N THR A 223 24.71 13.46 -36.34
CA THR A 223 24.60 13.12 -34.91
C THR A 223 23.90 14.26 -34.16
N ARG A 224 22.72 13.97 -33.62
CA ARG A 224 22.06 14.79 -32.59
C ARG A 224 22.80 14.63 -31.26
N THR A 225 23.34 15.73 -30.76
CA THR A 225 23.89 15.86 -29.40
C THR A 225 22.78 15.83 -28.33
N PRO A 226 22.95 15.11 -27.20
CA PRO A 226 22.04 15.19 -26.07
C PRO A 226 22.41 16.34 -25.14
N ARG A 227 21.47 17.27 -24.90
CA ARG A 227 21.66 18.38 -23.95
C ARG A 227 21.07 18.04 -22.58
N ARG A 228 21.98 17.62 -21.70
CA ARG A 228 22.04 17.80 -20.23
C ARG A 228 20.72 17.75 -19.42
N GLN A 229 20.61 16.65 -18.68
CA GLN A 229 20.02 16.58 -17.35
C GLN A 229 20.61 17.66 -16.42
N ARG A 230 19.74 18.40 -15.72
CA ARG A 230 20.10 19.10 -14.48
C ARG A 230 19.49 18.35 -13.31
N ARG A 231 20.35 17.62 -12.60
CA ARG A 231 20.17 17.28 -11.19
C ARG A 231 20.40 18.54 -10.37
N ARG A 232 19.49 18.88 -9.46
CA ARG A 232 19.82 19.51 -8.17
C ARG A 232 18.96 18.88 -7.09
N ASN A 233 19.67 18.33 -6.12
CA ASN A 233 19.24 17.76 -4.86
C ASN A 233 18.93 18.86 -3.83
N PRO A 234 18.35 18.49 -2.67
CA PRO A 234 17.70 19.40 -1.73
C PRO A 234 18.68 20.03 -0.74
N CYS A 235 18.28 21.15 -0.14
CA CYS A 235 18.91 21.68 1.08
C CYS A 235 17.93 21.54 2.24
N TYR A 236 18.43 20.89 3.29
CA TYR A 236 17.94 20.94 4.66
C TYR A 236 18.05 22.37 5.24
N ARG A 237 17.02 22.79 5.99
CA ARG A 237 17.16 23.49 7.27
C ARG A 237 15.85 23.42 8.04
#